data_AF-A0A963QF85-F1
#
_entry.id   AF-A0A963QF85-F1
#
_cell.length_a   1.000
_cell.length_b   1.000
_cell.length_c   1.000
_cell.angle_alpha   90.00
_cell.angle_beta   90.00
_cell.angle_gamma   90.00
#
_symmetry.space_group_name_H-M   'P 1'
#
loop_
_entity.id
_entity.type
_entity.pdbx_description
1 polymer ?
#
loop_
_entity_poly.entity_id
_entity_poly.type
_entity_poly.pdbx_seq_one_letter_code
_entity_poly.pdbx_strand_id
1 'polypeptide(L)'
;MKLDTSPEALAEEILGRSFDELDANERAVLHRVSTGEIIGLDADERAAAQITFGDRLSDRVAAVGGSWAFISGFVLVLLSWMVINSRVLEHMGLSAFDGYPYIFLNLMLSMLAALQAPVIMMSQNRQAAKDRVAARHDYEVNLRTTIELLRLHRKVDRMMSKLGHIEAAQQPPGRHME
;
A
#
# COMPACT_ATOMS: atom_id res chain seq x y z
N MET A 1 20.77 -31.95 -13.25
CA MET A 1 21.15 -30.54 -13.00
C MET A 1 20.59 -30.14 -11.64
N LYS A 2 21.43 -29.98 -10.62
CA LYS A 2 21.00 -29.52 -9.29
C LYS A 2 20.85 -28.01 -9.38
N LEU A 3 19.63 -27.49 -9.28
CA LEU A 3 19.45 -26.05 -9.07
C LEU A 3 19.81 -25.76 -7.63
N ASP A 4 20.90 -25.01 -7.48
CA ASP A 4 21.40 -24.54 -6.22
C ASP A 4 20.32 -23.67 -5.55
N THR A 5 20.06 -23.89 -4.27
CA THR A 5 19.10 -23.04 -3.52
C THR A 5 19.72 -21.72 -3.10
N SER A 6 20.92 -21.46 -3.60
CA SER A 6 21.66 -20.21 -3.50
C SER A 6 20.85 -19.05 -4.08
N PRO A 7 20.83 -17.88 -3.43
CA PRO A 7 20.08 -16.71 -3.88
C PRO A 7 20.43 -16.26 -5.31
N GLU A 8 21.64 -16.58 -5.78
CA GLU A 8 22.14 -16.27 -7.13
C GLU A 8 21.38 -17.05 -8.22
N ALA A 9 21.18 -18.35 -8.02
CA ALA A 9 20.43 -19.19 -8.95
C ALA A 9 18.93 -18.80 -9.01
N LEU A 10 18.36 -18.36 -7.88
CA LEU A 10 16.98 -17.88 -7.82
C LEU A 10 16.82 -16.52 -8.52
N ALA A 11 17.82 -15.64 -8.44
CA ALA A 11 17.82 -14.38 -9.18
C ALA A 11 17.74 -14.62 -10.69
N GLU A 12 18.56 -15.53 -11.20
CA GLU A 12 18.61 -15.83 -12.63
C GLU A 12 17.38 -16.61 -13.12
N GLU A 13 16.87 -17.55 -12.31
CA GLU A 13 15.69 -18.37 -12.66
C GLU A 13 14.36 -17.59 -12.58
N ILE A 14 14.21 -16.67 -11.61
CA ILE A 14 12.92 -16.02 -11.33
C ILE A 14 12.86 -14.59 -11.88
N LEU A 15 13.95 -13.85 -11.74
CA LEU A 15 14.02 -12.44 -12.16
C LEU A 15 14.68 -12.29 -13.53
N GLY A 16 15.32 -13.34 -14.06
CA GLY A 16 16.03 -13.29 -15.34
C GLY A 16 17.24 -12.35 -15.33
N ARG A 17 17.75 -12.01 -14.14
CA ARG A 17 18.83 -11.05 -13.91
C ARG A 17 19.90 -11.67 -13.02
N SER A 18 21.15 -11.26 -13.21
CA SER A 18 22.23 -11.67 -12.31
C SER A 18 22.03 -11.05 -10.92
N PHE A 19 22.39 -11.78 -9.87
CA PHE A 19 22.32 -11.29 -8.49
C PHE A 19 23.07 -9.96 -8.28
N ASP A 20 24.14 -9.74 -9.05
CA ASP A 20 24.94 -8.51 -8.99
C ASP A 20 24.28 -7.30 -9.65
N GLU A 21 23.20 -7.49 -10.40
CA GLU A 21 22.42 -6.40 -10.99
C GLU A 21 21.22 -6.00 -10.12
N LEU A 22 20.85 -6.84 -9.16
CA LEU A 22 19.73 -6.59 -8.27
C LEU A 22 20.04 -5.44 -7.32
N ASP A 23 19.01 -4.69 -6.94
CA ASP A 23 19.15 -3.66 -5.92
C ASP A 23 19.38 -4.26 -4.52
N ALA A 24 19.80 -3.45 -3.57
CA ALA A 24 20.12 -3.92 -2.21
C ALA A 24 18.90 -4.57 -1.52
N ASN A 25 17.68 -4.15 -1.86
CA ASN A 25 16.46 -4.67 -1.28
C ASN A 25 16.10 -6.02 -1.90
N GLU A 26 16.14 -6.15 -3.23
CA GLU A 26 15.92 -7.38 -3.98
C GLU A 26 16.87 -8.50 -3.52
N ARG A 27 18.17 -8.18 -3.35
CA ARG A 27 19.16 -9.13 -2.80
C ARG A 27 18.82 -9.56 -1.39
N ALA A 28 18.46 -8.61 -0.52
CA ALA A 28 18.09 -8.90 0.86
C ALA A 28 16.83 -9.77 0.95
N VAL A 29 15.86 -9.58 0.05
CA VAL A 29 14.66 -10.41 -0.02
C VAL A 29 15.00 -11.83 -0.48
N LEU A 30 15.78 -11.99 -1.56
CA LEU A 30 16.20 -13.32 -2.03
C LEU A 30 17.00 -14.09 -0.98
N HIS A 31 17.89 -13.40 -0.25
CA HIS A 31 18.67 -14.00 0.83
C HIS A 31 17.79 -14.41 2.02
N ARG A 32 16.80 -13.60 2.40
CA ARG A 32 15.82 -13.94 3.47
C ARG A 32 14.92 -15.11 3.06
N VAL A 33 14.46 -15.13 1.81
CA VAL A 33 13.59 -16.22 1.31
C VAL A 33 14.37 -17.53 1.10
N SER A 34 15.65 -17.47 0.72
CA SER A 34 16.48 -18.67 0.59
C SER A 34 16.76 -19.33 1.95
N THR A 35 17.00 -18.52 2.99
CA THR A 35 17.29 -18.95 4.37
C THR A 35 16.05 -19.34 5.18
N GLY A 36 14.84 -18.98 4.73
CA GLY A 36 13.58 -19.34 5.39
C GLY A 36 13.28 -18.48 6.63
N GLU A 37 13.93 -17.32 6.77
CA GLU A 37 13.68 -16.38 7.86
C GLU A 37 12.28 -15.77 7.71
N ILE A 38 11.47 -15.85 8.77
CA ILE A 38 10.13 -15.27 8.79
C ILE A 38 10.27 -13.75 8.92
N ILE A 39 9.70 -13.04 7.95
CA ILE A 39 9.60 -11.58 7.89
C ILE A 39 9.02 -11.06 9.21
N GLY A 40 9.87 -10.58 10.10
CA GLY A 40 9.46 -9.71 11.20
C GLY A 40 9.39 -8.30 10.64
N LEU A 41 8.23 -7.63 10.78
CA LEU A 41 7.97 -6.26 10.32
C LEU A 41 9.24 -5.40 10.31
N ASP A 42 9.68 -5.00 9.11
CA ASP A 42 10.92 -4.26 8.92
C ASP A 42 10.87 -2.93 9.70
N ALA A 43 12.05 -2.39 10.04
CA ALA A 43 12.19 -1.14 10.80
C ALA A 43 11.42 0.04 10.17
N ASP A 44 11.21 0.02 8.85
CA ASP A 44 10.41 1.00 8.11
C ASP A 44 8.92 0.97 8.47
N GLU A 45 8.38 -0.20 8.80
CA GLU A 45 6.98 -0.36 9.19
C GLU A 45 6.76 0.10 10.63
N ARG A 46 7.76 -0.09 11.50
CA ARG A 46 7.79 0.51 12.85
C ARG A 46 7.96 2.03 12.82
N ALA A 47 8.73 2.56 11.87
CA ALA A 47 8.87 4.00 11.66
C ALA A 47 7.58 4.61 11.12
N ALA A 48 6.90 3.96 10.17
CA ALA A 48 5.58 4.35 9.69
C ALA A 48 4.47 4.19 10.77
N ALA A 49 4.64 3.27 11.71
CA ALA A 49 3.74 3.08 12.85
C ALA A 49 3.93 4.10 13.98
N GLN A 50 4.96 4.96 13.94
CA GLN A 50 5.05 6.11 14.84
C GLN A 50 4.06 7.18 14.41
N ILE A 51 2.81 6.98 14.80
CA ILE A 51 1.71 7.91 14.54
C ILE A 51 1.91 9.15 15.43
N THR A 52 2.18 10.30 14.81
CA THR A 52 2.28 11.57 15.54
C THR A 52 0.88 12.09 15.88
N PHE A 53 0.76 12.97 16.88
CA PHE A 53 -0.52 13.63 17.22
C PHE A 53 -1.14 14.37 16.01
N GLY A 54 -0.30 15.00 15.19
CA GLY A 54 -0.72 15.67 13.95
C GLY A 54 -1.27 14.73 12.88
N ASP A 55 -0.77 13.50 12.81
CA ASP A 55 -1.25 12.48 11.87
C ASP A 55 -2.66 11.99 12.25
N ARG A 56 -2.92 11.79 13.56
CA ARG A 56 -4.25 11.43 14.06
C ARG A 56 -5.29 12.52 13.81
N LEU A 57 -4.88 13.78 13.97
CA LEU A 57 -5.76 14.92 13.71
C LEU A 57 -6.06 15.03 12.21
N SER A 58 -5.04 14.90 11.35
CA SER A 58 -5.21 14.91 9.89
C SER A 58 -6.09 13.77 9.39
N ASP A 59 -5.92 12.53 9.88
CA ASP A 59 -6.74 11.39 9.47
C ASP A 59 -8.22 11.60 9.84
N ARG A 60 -8.52 12.20 11.01
CA ARG A 60 -9.90 12.55 11.39
C ARG A 60 -10.47 13.68 10.53
N VAL A 61 -9.69 14.71 10.25
CA VAL A 61 -10.13 15.83 9.40
C VAL A 61 -10.35 15.38 7.97
N ALA A 62 -9.50 14.49 7.42
CA ALA A 62 -9.66 13.92 6.08
C ALA A 62 -10.90 13.02 5.99
N ALA A 63 -11.14 12.17 7.00
CA ALA A 63 -12.31 11.29 7.05
C ALA A 63 -13.64 12.08 7.15
N VAL A 64 -13.65 13.20 7.86
CA VAL A 64 -14.84 14.06 8.00
C VAL A 64 -15.02 14.97 6.78
N GLY A 65 -13.92 15.53 6.26
CA GLY A 65 -13.92 16.47 5.13
C GLY A 65 -14.33 15.85 3.79
N GLY A 66 -14.19 14.53 3.62
CA GLY A 66 -14.58 13.81 2.40
C GLY A 66 -16.05 13.39 2.33
N SER A 67 -16.85 13.63 3.38
CA SER A 67 -18.25 13.20 3.43
C SER A 67 -19.19 14.23 2.80
N TRP A 68 -20.16 13.78 2.02
CA TRP A 68 -21.25 14.61 1.50
C TRP A 68 -22.03 15.35 2.60
N ALA A 69 -22.17 14.73 3.78
CA ALA A 69 -22.84 15.36 4.92
C ALA A 69 -22.07 16.58 5.47
N PHE A 70 -20.73 16.54 5.42
CA PHE A 70 -19.89 17.67 5.83
C PHE A 70 -20.03 18.85 4.87
N ILE A 71 -20.03 18.58 3.56
CA ILE A 71 -20.24 19.59 2.52
C ILE A 71 -21.62 20.26 2.70
N SER A 72 -22.68 19.47 2.88
CA SER A 72 -24.03 20.01 3.10
C SER A 72 -24.13 20.83 4.39
N GLY A 73 -23.52 20.37 5.49
CA GLY A 73 -23.47 21.12 6.76
C GLY A 73 -22.71 22.44 6.63
N PHE A 74 -21.57 22.44 5.93
CA PHE A 74 -20.78 23.65 5.68
C PHE A 74 -21.58 24.69 4.89
N VAL A 75 -22.26 24.29 3.82
CA VAL A 75 -23.14 25.18 3.04
C VAL A 75 -24.27 25.74 3.90
N LEU A 76 -24.88 24.92 4.76
CA LEU A 76 -25.94 25.37 5.67
C LEU A 76 -25.45 26.42 6.67
N VAL A 77 -24.24 26.26 7.21
CA VAL A 77 -23.61 27.25 8.09
C VAL A 77 -23.36 28.57 7.36
N LEU A 78 -22.84 28.53 6.12
CA LEU A 78 -22.63 29.72 5.30
C LEU A 78 -23.95 30.46 5.02
N LEU A 79 -25.00 29.74 4.61
CA LEU A 79 -26.32 30.33 4.39
C LEU A 79 -26.91 30.92 5.68
N SER A 80 -26.73 30.22 6.81
CA SER A 80 -27.18 30.71 8.12
C SER A 80 -26.46 32.01 8.49
N TRP A 81 -25.14 32.10 8.26
CA TRP A 81 -24.36 33.32 8.48
C TRP A 81 -24.85 34.49 7.64
N MET A 82 -25.11 34.25 6.34
CA MET A 82 -25.64 35.27 5.43
C MET A 82 -27.04 35.75 5.88
N VAL A 83 -27.93 34.82 6.25
CA VAL A 83 -29.29 35.16 6.71
C VAL A 83 -29.26 35.94 8.02
N ILE A 84 -28.40 35.56 8.97
CA ILE A 84 -28.26 36.26 10.25
C ILE A 84 -27.73 37.67 10.02
N ASN A 85 -26.64 37.82 9.26
CA ASN A 85 -25.99 39.12 9.06
C ASN A 85 -26.79 40.08 8.18
N SER A 86 -27.58 39.58 7.22
CA SER A 86 -28.47 40.43 6.42
C SER A 86 -29.86 40.55 7.03
N ARG A 87 -30.65 39.48 7.09
CA ARG A 87 -32.07 39.62 7.43
C ARG A 87 -32.33 39.80 8.92
N VAL A 88 -31.62 39.09 9.79
CA VAL A 88 -31.92 39.10 11.23
C VAL A 88 -31.42 40.38 11.89
N LEU A 89 -30.18 40.80 11.60
CA LEU A 89 -29.63 42.04 12.16
C LEU A 89 -30.34 43.29 11.63
N GLU A 90 -30.68 43.34 10.33
CA GLU A 90 -31.48 44.44 9.77
C GLU A 90 -32.88 44.51 10.40
N HIS A 91 -33.57 43.37 10.62
CA HIS A 91 -34.88 43.36 11.29
C HIS A 91 -34.80 43.77 12.78
N MET A 92 -33.66 43.50 13.44
CA MET A 92 -33.43 43.86 14.84
C MET A 92 -32.86 45.28 15.04
N GLY A 93 -32.63 46.03 13.95
CA GLY A 93 -32.11 47.40 14.02
C GLY A 93 -30.65 47.51 14.48
N LEU A 94 -29.91 46.40 14.45
CA LEU A 94 -28.48 46.35 14.79
C LEU A 94 -27.64 46.50 13.52
N SER A 95 -26.49 47.17 13.61
CA SER A 95 -25.56 47.27 12.48
C SER A 95 -25.07 45.88 12.06
N ALA A 96 -25.21 45.53 10.78
CA ALA A 96 -24.71 44.28 10.23
C ALA A 96 -23.21 44.13 10.50
N PHE A 97 -22.81 43.08 11.20
CA PHE A 97 -21.41 42.79 11.51
C PHE A 97 -20.62 42.44 10.23
N ASP A 98 -21.22 41.68 9.32
CA ASP A 98 -20.67 41.31 8.02
C ASP A 98 -21.76 41.46 6.94
N GLY A 99 -22.12 42.70 6.59
CA GLY A 99 -23.12 42.99 5.56
C GLY A 99 -22.64 42.67 4.15
N TYR A 100 -23.56 42.50 3.21
CA TYR A 100 -23.24 42.28 1.78
C TYR A 100 -22.27 43.38 1.30
N PRO A 101 -21.08 43.05 0.75
CA PRO A 101 -20.70 41.79 0.07
C PRO A 101 -19.98 40.71 0.91
N TYR A 102 -20.12 40.69 2.24
CA TYR A 102 -19.56 39.68 3.18
C TYR A 102 -18.03 39.56 3.16
N ILE A 103 -17.34 40.66 3.46
CA ILE A 103 -15.87 40.75 3.39
C ILE A 103 -15.22 39.79 4.39
N PHE A 104 -15.78 39.66 5.59
CA PHE A 104 -15.20 38.80 6.63
C PHE A 104 -15.35 37.32 6.27
N LEU A 105 -16.54 36.91 5.81
CA LEU A 105 -16.76 35.56 5.30
C LEU A 105 -15.79 35.22 4.16
N ASN A 106 -15.61 36.14 3.21
CA ASN A 106 -14.73 35.95 2.08
C ASN A 106 -13.26 35.79 2.51
N LEU A 107 -12.81 36.61 3.47
CA LEU A 107 -11.48 36.48 4.05
C LEU A 107 -11.26 35.11 4.70
N MET A 108 -12.23 34.64 5.49
CA MET A 108 -12.15 33.32 6.13
C MET A 108 -12.12 32.18 5.11
N LEU A 109 -12.96 32.24 4.08
CA LEU A 109 -12.99 31.23 3.00
C LEU A 109 -11.67 31.21 2.22
N SER A 110 -11.11 32.38 1.93
CA SER A 110 -9.82 32.51 1.24
C SER A 110 -8.68 31.91 2.07
N MET A 111 -8.65 32.18 3.38
CA MET A 111 -7.68 31.57 4.29
C MET A 111 -7.85 30.05 4.38
N LEU A 112 -9.08 29.57 4.47
CA LEU A 112 -9.38 28.13 4.50
C LEU A 112 -8.89 27.45 3.21
N ALA A 113 -9.18 28.04 2.04
CA ALA A 113 -8.75 27.53 0.75
C ALA A 113 -7.21 27.52 0.61
N ALA A 114 -6.52 28.55 1.11
CA ALA A 114 -5.06 28.60 1.09
C ALA A 114 -4.42 27.44 1.89
N LEU A 115 -5.06 27.02 3.00
CA LEU A 115 -4.59 25.90 3.81
C LEU A 115 -5.00 24.52 3.26
N GLN A 116 -5.97 24.45 2.35
CA GLN A 116 -6.45 23.16 1.81
C GLN A 116 -5.38 22.42 1.02
N ALA A 117 -4.68 23.09 0.10
CA ALA A 117 -3.71 22.40 -0.77
C ALA A 117 -2.54 21.76 0.00
N PRO A 118 -1.90 22.41 0.99
CA PRO A 118 -0.88 21.78 1.82
C PRO A 118 -1.41 20.63 2.66
N VAL A 119 -2.61 20.75 3.26
CA VAL A 119 -3.21 19.68 4.06
C VAL A 119 -3.52 18.45 3.20
N ILE A 120 -4.09 18.67 2.01
CA ILE A 120 -4.32 17.62 1.02
C ILE A 120 -2.98 16.97 0.63
N MET A 121 -1.96 17.76 0.33
CA MET A 121 -0.62 17.26 -0.05
C MET A 121 0.03 16.46 1.08
N MET A 122 -0.09 16.89 2.34
CA MET A 122 0.41 16.15 3.49
C MET A 122 -0.32 14.81 3.66
N SER A 123 -1.64 14.81 3.51
CA SER A 123 -2.45 13.58 3.56
C SER A 123 -2.10 12.63 2.41
N GLN A 124 -1.89 13.17 1.20
CA GLN A 124 -1.45 12.40 0.03
C GLN A 124 -0.05 11.82 0.23
N ASN A 125 0.91 12.60 0.74
CA ASN A 125 2.27 12.12 1.01
C ASN A 125 2.27 10.99 2.05
N ARG A 126 1.44 11.08 3.09
CA ARG A 126 1.24 10.00 4.08
C ARG A 126 0.63 8.76 3.44
N GLN A 127 -0.39 8.91 2.59
CA GLN A 127 -1.01 7.78 1.91
C GLN A 127 -0.04 7.10 0.94
N ALA A 128 0.70 7.88 0.13
CA ALA A 128 1.71 7.36 -0.79
C ALA A 128 2.83 6.59 -0.07
N ALA A 129 3.24 7.03 1.12
CA ALA A 129 4.19 6.28 1.94
C ALA A 129 3.65 4.92 2.38
N LYS A 130 2.38 4.86 2.84
CA LYS A 130 1.70 3.60 3.20
C LYS A 130 1.56 2.67 1.99
N ASP A 131 1.12 3.22 0.86
CA ASP A 131 0.93 2.46 -0.39
C ASP A 131 2.27 1.89 -0.89
N ARG A 132 3.38 2.63 -0.73
CA ARG A 132 4.73 2.16 -1.08
C ARG A 132 5.16 0.97 -0.20
N VAL A 133 4.87 1.00 1.09
CA VAL A 133 5.18 -0.12 2.01
C VAL A 133 4.33 -1.33 1.66
N ALA A 134 3.02 -1.16 1.47
CA ALA A 134 2.13 -2.24 1.06
C ALA A 134 2.58 -2.89 -0.26
N ALA A 135 2.92 -2.09 -1.27
CA ALA A 135 3.41 -2.60 -2.55
C ALA A 135 4.72 -3.40 -2.43
N ARG A 136 5.64 -2.99 -1.55
CA ARG A 136 6.87 -3.76 -1.27
C ARG A 136 6.55 -5.09 -0.60
N HIS A 137 5.70 -5.07 0.42
CA HIS A 137 5.29 -6.28 1.11
C HIS A 137 4.59 -7.28 0.17
N ASP A 138 3.67 -6.79 -0.67
CA ASP A 138 2.98 -7.62 -1.67
C ASP A 138 3.96 -8.24 -2.68
N TYR A 139 4.96 -7.47 -3.11
CA TYR A 139 6.03 -7.97 -3.99
C TYR A 139 6.82 -9.11 -3.31
N GLU A 140 7.21 -8.93 -2.04
CA GLU A 140 7.97 -9.94 -1.29
C GLU A 140 7.17 -11.24 -1.08
N VAL A 141 5.88 -11.13 -0.73
CA VAL A 141 4.98 -12.27 -0.58
C VAL A 141 4.82 -13.03 -1.91
N ASN A 142 4.65 -12.29 -3.02
CA ASN A 142 4.52 -12.89 -4.34
C ASN A 142 5.81 -13.62 -4.78
N LEU A 143 6.98 -13.01 -4.54
CA LEU A 143 8.27 -13.63 -4.85
C LEU A 143 8.47 -14.92 -4.04
N ARG A 144 8.15 -14.88 -2.74
CA ARG A 144 8.21 -16.06 -1.88
C ARG A 144 7.28 -17.18 -2.37
N THR A 145 6.04 -16.85 -2.70
CA THR A 145 5.06 -17.81 -3.22
C THR A 145 5.58 -18.50 -4.48
N THR A 146 6.20 -17.73 -5.39
CA THR A 146 6.84 -18.25 -6.61
C THR A 146 7.97 -19.23 -6.27
N ILE A 147 8.84 -18.90 -5.32
CA ILE A 147 9.94 -19.78 -4.88
C ILE A 147 9.40 -21.06 -4.26
N GLU A 148 8.38 -20.98 -3.40
CA GLU A 148 7.75 -22.15 -2.79
C GLU A 148 7.07 -23.04 -3.84
N LEU A 149 6.40 -22.45 -4.83
CA LEU A 149 5.81 -23.17 -5.97
C LEU A 149 6.89 -23.93 -6.77
N LEU A 150 8.02 -23.28 -7.09
CA LEU A 150 9.12 -23.92 -7.80
C LEU A 150 9.75 -25.07 -6.98
N ARG A 151 9.84 -24.92 -5.66
CA ARG A 151 10.31 -25.99 -4.75
C ARG A 151 9.35 -27.16 -4.76
N LEU A 152 8.03 -26.91 -4.74
CA LEU A 152 7.00 -27.93 -4.82
C LEU A 152 7.01 -28.64 -6.17
N HIS A 153 7.05 -27.89 -7.28
CA HIS A 153 7.09 -28.44 -8.64
C HIS A 153 8.26 -29.42 -8.80
N ARG A 154 9.47 -29.00 -8.38
CA ARG A 154 10.64 -29.89 -8.39
C ARG A 154 10.50 -31.13 -7.51
N LYS A 155 9.79 -31.02 -6.37
CA LYS A 155 9.52 -32.19 -5.52
C LYS A 155 8.60 -33.17 -6.23
N VAL A 156 7.59 -32.67 -6.93
CA VAL A 156 6.69 -33.47 -7.78
C VAL A 156 7.47 -34.12 -8.92
N ASP A 157 8.32 -33.39 -9.65
CA ASP A 157 9.13 -33.95 -10.74
C ASP A 157 10.05 -35.07 -10.26
N ARG A 158 10.70 -34.89 -9.09
CA ARG A 158 11.52 -35.94 -8.48
C ARG A 158 10.72 -37.17 -8.07
N MET A 159 9.46 -37.00 -7.67
CA MET A 159 8.58 -38.13 -7.35
C MET A 159 8.17 -38.85 -8.64
N MET A 160 7.78 -38.09 -9.68
CA MET A 160 7.43 -38.64 -10.98
C MET A 160 8.61 -39.38 -11.63
N SER A 161 9.82 -38.84 -11.56
CA SER A 161 11.01 -39.51 -12.10
C SER A 161 11.31 -40.81 -11.38
N LYS A 162 11.19 -40.84 -10.04
CA LYS A 162 11.35 -42.08 -9.25
C LYS A 162 10.30 -43.12 -9.59
N LEU A 163 9.05 -42.71 -9.78
CA LEU A 163 7.97 -43.60 -10.20
C LEU A 163 8.27 -44.21 -11.58
N GLY A 164 8.68 -43.40 -12.56
CA GLY A 164 9.07 -43.90 -13.88
C GLY A 164 10.24 -44.89 -13.85
N HIS A 165 11.23 -44.68 -12.98
CA HIS A 165 12.31 -45.65 -12.78
C HIS A 165 11.83 -46.97 -12.14
N ILE A 166 10.87 -46.92 -11.21
CA ILE A 166 10.29 -48.12 -10.59
C ILE A 166 9.45 -48.90 -11.62
N GLU A 167 8.66 -48.19 -12.43
CA GLU A 167 7.84 -48.79 -13.49
C GLU A 167 8.71 -49.47 -14.55
N ALA A 168 9.81 -48.84 -14.96
CA ALA A 168 10.81 -49.45 -15.85
C ALA A 168 11.51 -50.68 -15.24
N ALA A 169 11.72 -50.71 -13.92
CA ALA A 169 12.29 -51.86 -13.22
C ALA A 169 11.29 -53.00 -12.98
N GLN A 170 9.99 -52.72 -13.00
CA GLN A 170 8.90 -53.70 -12.86
C GLN A 170 8.43 -54.27 -14.19
N GLN A 171 8.84 -53.71 -15.32
CA GLN A 171 8.55 -54.27 -16.63
C GLN A 171 9.33 -55.60 -16.78
N PRO A 172 8.66 -56.77 -16.79
CA PRO A 172 9.35 -58.05 -16.89
C PRO A 172 10.10 -58.10 -18.23
N PRO A 173 11.25 -58.78 -18.32
CA PRO A 173 11.93 -59.00 -19.59
C PRO A 173 10.98 -59.79 -20.51
N GLY A 174 10.24 -59.04 -21.33
CA GLY A 174 9.33 -59.58 -22.32
C GLY A 174 10.15 -60.31 -23.35
N ARG A 175 9.94 -61.63 -23.40
CA ARG A 175 10.28 -62.58 -24.47
C ARG A 175 10.48 -61.88 -25.82
N HIS A 176 11.73 -61.54 -26.13
CA HIS A 176 12.19 -61.34 -27.50
C HIS A 176 13.01 -62.58 -27.89
N MET A 177 12.34 -63.72 -27.97
CA MET A 177 12.78 -64.87 -28.77
C MET A 177 11.52 -65.64 -29.15
N GLU A 178 11.01 -65.35 -30.33
CA GLU A 178 10.68 -66.32 -31.40
C GLU A 178 10.16 -65.57 -32.63
#